data_AF-A0AAJ2JPQ0-F1
#
_entry.id   AF-A0AAJ2JPQ0-F1
#
_cell.length_a   1.000
_cell.length_b   1.000
_cell.length_c   1.000
_cell.angle_alpha   90.00
_cell.angle_beta   90.00
_cell.angle_gamma   90.00
#
_symmetry.space_group_name_H-M   'P 1'
#
loop_
_entity.id
_entity.type
_entity.pdbx_description
1 polymer ?
#
loop_
_entity_poly.entity_id
_entity_poly.type
_entity_poly.pdbx_seq_one_letter_code
_entity_poly.pdbx_strand_id
1 'polypeptide(L)'
;MFEYIKNVRKNITSFDYFWLILLIIARKFVGFLPEIILTFRRVKKVNLKFTHKNVVKFKWKNHLLRLYLPNITNVHALYMLYSYMSQFVKQDYKILKVRGKEVVDIGAYTGDSSIYFALNGAKHVYAFEPYPFSYRIAT
;
A
#
# COMPACT_ATOMS: atom_id res chain seq x y z
N MET A 1 -35.49 10.68 14.99
CA MET A 1 -34.34 10.02 14.32
C MET A 1 -34.23 8.54 14.66
N PHE A 2 -34.40 8.11 15.92
CA PHE A 2 -34.35 6.69 16.33
C PHE A 2 -35.56 5.83 15.89
N GLU A 3 -36.76 6.40 15.70
CA GLU A 3 -37.94 5.64 15.24
C GLU A 3 -37.93 5.32 13.73
N TYR A 4 -37.34 6.18 12.90
CA TYR A 4 -37.23 5.96 11.45
C TYR A 4 -36.38 4.73 11.12
N ILE A 5 -35.34 4.45 11.94
CA ILE A 5 -34.45 3.30 11.77
C ILE A 5 -35.12 1.99 12.20
N LYS A 6 -36.10 2.01 13.12
CA LYS A 6 -36.81 0.81 13.56
C LYS A 6 -37.79 0.27 12.52
N ASN A 7 -38.39 1.14 11.69
CA ASN A 7 -39.40 0.72 10.72
C ASN A 7 -38.82 0.14 9.41
N VAL A 8 -37.57 0.45 9.06
CA VAL A 8 -36.89 -0.11 7.87
C VAL A 8 -36.36 -1.54 8.12
N ARG A 9 -36.33 -2.00 9.38
CA ARG A 9 -35.76 -3.30 9.77
C ARG A 9 -36.64 -4.52 9.49
N LYS A 10 -37.86 -4.35 8.95
CA LYS A 10 -38.86 -5.42 8.94
C LYS A 10 -38.81 -6.41 7.77
N ASN A 11 -38.06 -6.17 6.69
CA ASN A 11 -38.06 -7.06 5.52
C ASN A 11 -36.68 -7.19 4.83
N ILE A 12 -35.60 -7.41 5.59
CA ILE A 12 -34.28 -7.73 5.02
C ILE A 12 -33.84 -9.09 5.59
N THR A 13 -33.75 -10.09 4.73
CA THR A 13 -33.40 -11.47 5.09
C THR A 13 -31.88 -11.64 5.22
N SER A 14 -31.42 -12.71 5.88
CA SER A 14 -29.99 -13.05 5.94
C SER A 14 -29.34 -13.25 4.56
N PHE A 15 -30.15 -13.64 3.56
CA PHE A 15 -29.75 -13.74 2.15
C PHE A 15 -29.45 -12.36 1.53
N ASP A 16 -30.22 -11.33 1.88
CA ASP A 16 -30.00 -9.96 1.42
C ASP A 16 -28.71 -9.36 1.98
N TYR A 17 -28.36 -9.67 3.23
CA TYR A 17 -27.07 -9.30 3.82
C TYR A 17 -25.89 -9.98 3.12
N PHE A 18 -26.05 -11.25 2.75
CA PHE A 18 -25.02 -11.98 2.01
C PHE A 18 -24.77 -11.33 0.65
N TRP A 19 -25.81 -11.00 -0.11
CA TRP A 19 -25.70 -10.29 -1.39
C TRP A 19 -25.16 -8.87 -1.23
N LEU A 20 -25.55 -8.14 -0.17
CA LEU A 20 -25.04 -6.81 0.12
C LEU A 20 -23.53 -6.85 0.43
N ILE A 21 -23.08 -7.84 1.22
CA ILE A 21 -21.65 -8.08 1.50
C ILE A 21 -20.93 -8.48 0.22
N LEU A 22 -21.50 -9.35 -0.60
CA LEU A 22 -20.94 -9.74 -1.90
C LEU A 22 -20.81 -8.53 -2.84
N LEU A 23 -21.80 -7.64 -2.85
CA LEU A 23 -21.81 -6.39 -3.62
C LEU A 23 -20.77 -5.38 -3.11
N ILE A 24 -20.57 -5.30 -1.79
CA ILE A 24 -19.52 -4.47 -1.18
C ILE A 24 -18.14 -5.01 -1.54
N ILE A 25 -17.95 -6.33 -1.48
CA ILE A 25 -16.71 -7.01 -1.89
C ILE A 25 -16.46 -6.82 -3.40
N ALA A 26 -17.48 -7.03 -4.23
CA ALA A 26 -17.40 -6.85 -5.68
C ALA A 26 -17.12 -5.38 -6.05
N ARG A 27 -17.78 -4.41 -5.40
CA ARG A 27 -17.51 -2.97 -5.61
C ARG A 27 -16.09 -2.58 -5.21
N LYS A 28 -15.56 -3.12 -4.10
CA LYS A 28 -14.15 -2.95 -3.74
C LYS A 28 -13.21 -3.54 -4.79
N PHE A 29 -13.53 -4.70 -5.36
CA PHE A 29 -12.74 -5.32 -6.42
C PHE A 29 -12.79 -4.54 -7.75
N VAL A 30 -13.97 -4.05 -8.15
CA VAL A 30 -14.16 -3.26 -9.38
C VAL A 30 -13.50 -1.87 -9.26
N GLY A 31 -13.52 -1.25 -8.08
CA GLY A 31 -12.80 0.01 -7.83
C GLY A 31 -11.26 -0.14 -7.87
N PHE A 32 -10.76 -1.36 -7.69
CA PHE A 32 -9.32 -1.65 -7.62
C PHE A 32 -8.69 -1.91 -9.02
N LEU A 33 -9.48 -2.41 -9.98
CA LEU A 33 -9.01 -2.73 -11.34
C LEU A 33 -8.47 -1.52 -12.14
N PRO A 34 -9.11 -0.33 -12.13
CA PRO A 34 -8.57 0.85 -12.80
C PRO A 34 -7.24 1.32 -12.20
N GLU A 35 -7.11 1.23 -10.88
CA GLU A 35 -5.85 1.56 -10.20
C GLU A 35 -4.73 0.61 -10.60
N ILE A 36 -4.99 -0.69 -10.69
CA ILE A 36 -4.00 -1.68 -11.14
C ILE A 36 -3.53 -1.33 -12.56
N ILE A 37 -4.44 -1.04 -13.49
CA ILE A 37 -4.12 -0.73 -14.89
C ILE A 37 -3.30 0.56 -15.02
N LEU A 38 -3.68 1.63 -14.30
CA LEU A 38 -2.94 2.89 -14.27
C LEU A 38 -1.55 2.72 -13.65
N THR A 39 -1.47 1.89 -12.62
CA THR A 39 -0.23 1.51 -11.95
C THR A 39 0.69 0.77 -12.93
N PHE A 40 0.20 -0.23 -13.66
CA PHE A 40 0.95 -0.93 -14.71
C PHE A 40 1.42 -0.01 -15.85
N ARG A 41 0.59 0.95 -16.29
CA ARG A 41 1.02 1.97 -17.27
C ARG A 41 2.15 2.86 -16.74
N ARG A 42 2.14 3.19 -15.45
CA ARG A 42 3.22 3.96 -14.81
C ARG A 42 4.46 3.13 -14.48
N VAL A 43 4.37 1.82 -14.22
CA VAL A 43 5.53 0.90 -14.05
C VAL A 43 6.52 1.05 -15.20
N LYS A 44 6.00 1.08 -16.44
CA LYS A 44 6.84 1.26 -17.65
C LYS A 44 7.67 2.55 -17.64
N LYS A 45 7.23 3.57 -16.89
CA LYS A 45 7.92 4.86 -16.76
C LYS A 45 9.08 4.84 -15.75
N VAL A 46 9.12 3.87 -14.83
CA VAL A 46 10.07 3.84 -13.69
C VAL A 46 11.23 2.86 -13.88
N ASN A 47 11.35 2.21 -15.05
CA ASN A 47 12.42 1.23 -15.34
C ASN A 47 12.57 0.16 -14.25
N LEU A 48 11.45 -0.33 -13.72
CA LEU A 48 11.42 -1.43 -12.75
C LEU A 48 11.88 -2.71 -13.43
N LYS A 49 12.97 -3.30 -12.94
CA LYS A 49 13.48 -4.60 -13.41
C LYS A 49 13.25 -5.64 -12.32
N PHE A 50 12.42 -6.63 -12.64
CA PHE A 50 12.27 -7.84 -11.83
C PHE A 50 13.46 -8.77 -12.12
N THR A 51 14.07 -9.27 -11.06
CA THR A 51 15.12 -10.30 -11.17
C THR A 51 14.59 -11.62 -10.64
N HIS A 52 15.12 -12.75 -11.16
CA HIS A 52 14.76 -14.12 -10.73
C HIS A 52 14.91 -14.39 -9.22
N LYS A 53 15.54 -13.48 -8.46
CA LYS A 53 15.75 -13.57 -7.01
C LYS A 53 14.69 -12.83 -6.18
N ASN A 54 13.49 -12.59 -6.73
CA ASN A 54 12.42 -11.81 -6.09
C ASN A 54 12.86 -10.41 -5.63
N VAL A 55 13.79 -9.78 -6.36
CA VAL A 55 14.21 -8.41 -6.07
C VAL A 55 13.70 -7.47 -7.15
N VAL A 56 13.05 -6.40 -6.71
CA VAL A 56 12.66 -5.27 -7.54
C VAL A 56 13.76 -4.22 -7.48
N LYS A 57 14.36 -3.89 -8.63
CA LYS A 57 15.41 -2.86 -8.73
C LYS A 57 14.91 -1.67 -9.53
N PHE A 58 15.17 -0.47 -9.02
CA PHE A 58 14.90 0.78 -9.73
C PHE A 58 15.80 1.90 -9.22
N LYS A 59 15.97 2.94 -10.06
CA LYS A 59 16.64 4.17 -9.65
C LYS A 59 15.60 5.15 -9.11
N TRP A 60 15.93 5.76 -7.97
CA TRP A 60 15.17 6.86 -7.39
C TRP A 60 16.11 8.01 -7.07
N LYS A 61 15.95 9.13 -7.79
CA LYS A 61 16.91 10.25 -7.76
C LYS A 61 18.33 9.70 -8.01
N ASN A 62 19.26 9.92 -7.09
CA ASN A 62 20.65 9.48 -7.19
C ASN A 62 20.92 8.13 -6.51
N HIS A 63 19.87 7.40 -6.10
CA HIS A 63 19.98 6.14 -5.37
C HIS A 63 19.49 4.96 -6.22
N LEU A 64 20.22 3.85 -6.16
CA LEU A 64 19.77 2.57 -6.69
C LEU A 64 19.10 1.79 -5.57
N LEU A 65 17.78 1.59 -5.66
CA LEU A 65 17.00 0.86 -4.67
C LEU A 65 16.86 -0.61 -5.09
N ARG A 66 16.90 -1.48 -4.08
CA ARG A 66 16.69 -2.92 -4.20
C ARG A 66 15.67 -3.31 -3.14
N LEU A 67 14.46 -3.64 -3.57
CA LEU A 67 13.39 -4.06 -2.67
C LEU A 67 13.26 -5.58 -2.75
N TYR A 68 13.38 -6.23 -1.60
CA TYR A 68 13.23 -7.67 -1.49
C TYR A 68 11.73 -8.00 -1.38
N LEU A 69 11.27 -8.91 -2.24
CA LEU A 69 9.98 -9.56 -2.12
C LEU A 69 10.25 -10.95 -1.54
N PRO A 70 10.03 -11.18 -0.24
CA PRO A 70 10.17 -12.52 0.33
C PRO A 70 9.27 -13.48 -0.43
N ASN A 71 9.70 -14.74 -0.52
CA ASN A 71 8.96 -15.82 -1.18
C ASN A 71 7.76 -16.23 -0.32
N ILE A 72 6.80 -15.32 -0.20
CA ILE A 72 5.53 -15.45 0.50
C ILE A 72 4.45 -15.71 -0.57
N THR A 73 3.29 -16.21 -0.17
CA THR A 73 2.12 -16.39 -1.04
C THR A 73 1.93 -15.24 -2.04
N ASN A 74 1.49 -15.57 -3.26
CA ASN A 74 1.34 -14.63 -4.38
C ASN A 74 0.58 -13.34 -4.02
N VAL A 75 -0.36 -13.43 -3.07
CA VAL A 75 -1.16 -12.29 -2.60
C VAL A 75 -0.33 -11.30 -1.77
N HIS A 76 0.55 -11.77 -0.89
CA HIS A 76 1.35 -10.88 -0.03
C HIS A 76 2.41 -10.13 -0.83
N ALA A 77 3.05 -10.82 -1.79
CA ALA A 77 3.97 -10.20 -2.73
C ALA A 77 3.30 -9.11 -3.57
N LEU A 78 2.03 -9.31 -3.96
CA LEU A 78 1.23 -8.31 -4.67
C LEU A 78 0.98 -7.06 -3.81
N TYR A 79 0.65 -7.23 -2.53
CA TYR A 79 0.48 -6.11 -1.60
C TYR A 79 1.78 -5.34 -1.37
N MET A 80 2.91 -6.03 -1.18
CA MET A 80 4.21 -5.36 -1.05
C MET A 80 4.57 -4.58 -2.31
N LEU A 81 4.34 -5.16 -3.50
CA LEU A 81 4.57 -4.45 -4.75
C LEU A 81 3.65 -3.23 -4.87
N TYR A 82 2.35 -3.37 -4.55
CA TYR A 82 1.41 -2.26 -4.55
C TYR A 82 1.85 -1.13 -3.62
N SER A 83 2.31 -1.47 -2.42
CA SER A 83 2.88 -0.52 -1.46
C SER A 83 4.07 0.22 -2.10
N TYR A 84 5.07 -0.49 -2.62
CA TYR A 84 6.20 0.15 -3.30
C TYR A 84 5.79 1.08 -4.44
N MET A 85 4.74 0.71 -5.18
CA MET A 85 4.19 1.51 -6.26
C MET A 85 3.50 2.78 -5.76
N SER A 86 2.75 2.71 -4.65
CA SER A 86 2.13 3.87 -4.01
C SER A 86 3.19 4.89 -3.58
N GLN A 87 4.28 4.44 -2.97
CA GLN A 87 5.33 5.29 -2.41
C GLN A 87 6.19 5.92 -3.52
N PHE A 88 6.71 5.11 -4.43
CA PHE A 88 7.73 5.58 -5.40
C PHE A 88 7.16 5.95 -6.77
N VAL A 89 5.98 5.44 -7.15
CA VAL A 89 5.39 5.70 -8.47
C VAL A 89 4.23 6.67 -8.40
N LYS A 90 3.26 6.44 -7.51
CA LYS A 90 2.17 7.41 -7.28
C LYS A 90 2.66 8.60 -6.44
N GLN A 91 3.61 8.36 -5.54
CA GLN A 91 4.13 9.36 -4.60
C GLN A 91 3.00 9.94 -3.73
N ASP A 92 2.18 9.07 -3.16
CA ASP A 92 0.98 9.46 -2.42
C ASP A 92 1.31 10.39 -1.24
N TYR A 93 2.53 10.27 -0.68
CA TYR A 93 3.01 11.13 0.40
C TYR A 93 3.71 12.42 -0.05
N LYS A 94 3.78 12.73 -1.35
CA LYS A 94 4.45 13.94 -1.86
C LYS A 94 3.90 15.23 -1.26
N ILE A 95 2.60 15.25 -0.96
CA ILE A 95 1.92 16.40 -0.36
C ILE A 95 2.46 16.81 1.01
N LEU A 96 3.09 15.88 1.75
CA LEU A 96 3.58 16.11 3.11
C LEU A 96 4.83 17.02 3.16
N LYS A 97 5.55 17.19 2.05
CA LYS A 97 6.75 18.04 1.93
C LYS A 97 7.71 17.86 3.11
N VAL A 98 8.28 16.66 3.25
CA VAL A 98 9.03 16.23 4.45
C VAL A 98 10.46 16.77 4.58
N ARG A 99 10.97 17.51 3.58
CA ARG A 99 12.36 18.00 3.59
C ARG A 99 12.66 18.82 4.85
N GLY A 100 13.73 18.45 5.57
CA GLY A 100 14.19 19.09 6.79
C GLY A 100 13.34 18.81 8.04
N LYS A 101 12.31 17.97 7.94
CA LYS A 101 11.38 17.68 9.05
C LYS A 101 11.72 16.36 9.74
N GLU A 102 11.37 16.26 11.03
CA GLU A 102 11.29 15.00 11.75
C GLU A 102 10.01 14.27 11.28
N VAL A 103 10.11 12.97 10.99
CA VAL A 103 8.98 12.14 10.56
C VAL A 103 8.80 10.98 11.53
N VAL A 104 7.57 10.76 11.98
CA VAL A 104 7.17 9.58 12.75
C VAL A 104 6.28 8.73 11.84
N ASP A 105 6.78 7.56 11.46
CA ASP A 105 6.11 6.62 10.56
C ASP A 105 5.50 5.46 11.37
N ILE A 106 4.19 5.49 11.55
CA ILE A 106 3.44 4.53 12.38
C ILE A 106 2.80 3.48 11.48
N GLY A 107 3.05 2.20 11.76
CA GLY A 107 2.66 1.11 10.88
C GLY A 107 3.58 1.03 9.67
N ALA A 108 4.89 1.13 9.90
CA ALA A 108 5.89 1.20 8.84
C ALA A 108 5.93 -0.05 7.95
N TYR A 109 5.30 -1.16 8.36
CA TYR A 109 5.20 -2.43 7.64
C TYR A 109 6.58 -2.95 7.18
N THR A 110 6.96 -2.68 5.93
CA THR A 110 8.25 -3.09 5.34
C THR A 110 9.27 -1.96 5.26
N GLY A 111 8.95 -0.77 5.79
CA GLY A 111 9.80 0.40 5.84
C GLY A 111 9.88 1.20 4.53
N ASP A 112 9.02 0.93 3.56
CA ASP A 112 9.07 1.59 2.24
C ASP A 112 8.69 3.07 2.28
N SER A 113 7.68 3.44 3.07
CA SER A 113 7.33 4.83 3.40
C SER A 113 8.48 5.52 4.12
N SER A 114 9.10 4.85 5.08
CA SER A 114 10.26 5.37 5.82
C SER A 114 11.44 5.68 4.91
N ILE A 115 11.78 4.75 4.01
CA ILE A 115 12.81 4.96 2.98
C ILE A 115 12.42 6.11 2.05
N TYR A 116 11.16 6.17 1.61
CA TYR A 116 10.66 7.27 0.79
C TYR A 116 10.87 8.62 1.49
N PHE A 117 10.54 8.74 2.77
CA PHE A 117 10.72 9.97 3.54
C PHE A 117 12.19 10.37 3.67
N ALA A 118 13.06 9.42 4.02
CA ALA A 118 14.50 9.65 4.10
C ALA A 118 15.07 10.15 2.77
N LEU A 119 14.72 9.50 1.66
CA LEU A 119 15.16 9.89 0.31
C LEU A 119 14.52 11.20 -0.20
N ASN A 120 13.48 11.70 0.47
CA ASN A 120 12.90 13.02 0.23
C ASN A 120 13.43 14.10 1.17
N GLY A 121 14.45 13.79 1.96
CA GLY A 121 15.22 14.74 2.75
C GLY A 121 14.61 15.03 4.11
N ALA A 122 13.80 14.12 4.66
CA ALA A 122 13.48 14.14 6.09
C ALA A 122 14.78 14.21 6.91
N LYS A 123 14.76 14.98 8.00
CA LYS A 123 15.91 15.16 8.88
C LYS A 123 16.19 13.87 9.66
N HIS A 124 15.16 13.32 10.28
CA HIS A 124 15.14 11.94 10.79
C HIS A 124 13.78 11.30 10.53
N VAL A 125 13.78 9.97 10.48
CA VAL A 125 12.57 9.15 10.35
C VAL A 125 12.58 8.13 11.48
N TYR A 126 11.57 8.17 12.34
CA TYR A 126 11.33 7.20 13.40
C TYR A 126 10.22 6.27 12.95
N ALA A 127 10.56 5.02 12.64
CA ALA A 127 9.64 4.03 12.12
C ALA A 127 9.19 3.07 13.23
N PHE A 128 7.89 2.85 13.33
CA PHE A 128 7.28 1.95 14.31
C PHE A 128 6.40 0.94 13.59
N GLU A 129 6.72 -0.35 13.71
CA GLU A 129 5.90 -1.45 13.19
C GLU A 129 5.55 -2.41 14.33
N PRO A 130 4.29 -2.45 14.77
CA PRO A 130 3.90 -3.29 15.90
C PRO A 130 3.82 -4.78 15.54
N TYR A 131 3.69 -5.14 14.26
CA TYR A 131 3.57 -6.53 13.86
C TYR A 131 4.94 -7.22 13.75
N PRO A 132 5.24 -8.25 14.57
CA PRO A 132 6.59 -8.81 14.67
C PRO A 132 7.12 -9.42 13.37
N PHE A 133 6.24 -9.93 12.51
CA PHE A 133 6.63 -10.50 11.22
C PHE A 133 7.13 -9.41 10.27
N SER A 134 6.38 -8.31 10.14
CA SER A 134 6.75 -7.19 9.28
C SER A 134 7.96 -6.44 9.81
N TYR A 135 8.03 -6.25 11.13
CA TYR A 135 9.20 -5.68 11.81
C TYR A 135 10.50 -6.43 11.47
N ARG A 136 10.45 -7.77 11.48
CA ARG A 136 11.61 -8.63 11.15
C ARG A 136 12.01 -8.56 9.67
N ILE A 137 11.07 -8.25 8.78
CA ILE A 137 11.38 -8.04 7.35
C ILE A 137 12.08 -6.69 7.14
N ALA A 138 11.79 -5.70 7.98
CA ALA A 138 12.30 -4.34 7.87
C ALA A 138 13.66 -4.10 8.56
N THR A 139 14.14 -5.04 9.39
CA THR A 139 15.39 -4.96 10.17
C THR A 139 16.45 -5.92 9.66
#